data_AF-A0A7M3NHB4-F1
#
_entry.id   AF-A0A7M3NHB4-F1
#
_cell.length_a   1.000
_cell.length_b   1.000
_cell.length_c   1.000
_cell.angle_alpha   90.00
_cell.angle_beta   90.00
_cell.angle_gamma   90.00
#
_symmetry.space_group_name_H-M   'P 1'
#
loop_
_entity.id
_entity.type
_entity.pdbx_description
1 polymer ?
#
loop_
_entity_poly.entity_id
_entity_poly.type
_entity_poly.pdbx_seq_one_letter_code
_entity_poly.pdbx_strand_id
1 'polypeptide(L)'
;MVEGLAAGNARQFWFAGPPLHDDGVWFGLFDRDFGPLPAYSAFAALTSVLGAAHFVGPVRQLPAGVRGFVFDDGCGQRVTVLWAARRTRVAVSGVAYDIMGRRITEAGPAVVASPEPVYVVSRAADSTGRDADAGAGQHPGR
;
A
#
# COMPACT_ATOMS: atom_id res chain seq x y z
N MET A 1 8.57 1.30 -5.50
CA MET A 1 8.10 2.47 -4.72
C MET A 1 7.59 2.08 -3.33
N VAL A 2 6.59 1.20 -3.23
CA VAL A 2 6.01 0.76 -1.94
C VAL A 2 7.07 0.25 -0.95
N GLU A 3 8.03 -0.56 -1.41
CA GLU A 3 9.10 -1.07 -0.54
C GLU A 3 9.99 0.02 0.05
N GLY A 4 10.31 1.05 -0.72
CA GLY A 4 11.10 2.17 -0.20
C GLY A 4 10.34 2.98 0.85
N LEU A 5 9.00 3.05 0.76
CA LEU A 5 8.17 3.73 1.76
C LEU A 5 8.17 2.91 3.05
N ALA A 6 8.04 1.58 2.91
CA ALA A 6 8.17 0.65 4.03
C ALA A 6 9.57 0.64 4.66
N ALA A 7 10.61 0.98 3.89
CA ALA A 7 11.97 1.16 4.39
C ALA A 7 12.21 2.50 5.12
N GLY A 8 11.19 3.38 5.20
CA GLY A 8 11.27 4.67 5.89
C GLY A 8 11.78 5.82 5.03
N ASN A 9 11.83 5.66 3.70
CA ASN A 9 12.24 6.76 2.82
C ASN A 9 11.17 7.86 2.84
N ALA A 10 11.54 9.03 3.36
CA ALA A 10 10.65 10.19 3.44
C ALA A 10 10.23 10.72 2.05
N ARG A 11 11.05 10.50 1.02
CA ARG A 11 10.78 10.91 -0.36
C ARG A 11 11.33 9.88 -1.34
N GLN A 12 10.65 9.71 -2.46
CA GLN A 12 11.11 8.91 -3.60
C GLN A 12 10.81 9.66 -4.89
N PHE A 13 11.73 9.57 -5.84
CA PHE A 13 11.61 10.22 -7.14
C PHE A 13 11.60 9.17 -8.22
N TRP A 14 10.65 9.30 -9.16
CA TRP A 14 10.65 8.50 -10.37
C TRP A 14 11.61 9.13 -11.39
N PHE A 15 12.39 8.29 -12.06
CA PHE A 15 13.19 8.67 -13.22
C PHE A 15 12.62 7.91 -14.44
N ALA A 16 11.93 8.55 -15.38
CA ALA A 16 11.77 10.00 -15.59
C ALA A 16 10.34 10.41 -15.96
N GLY A 17 10.01 11.69 -15.71
CA GLY A 17 8.75 12.27 -16.17
C GLY A 17 8.70 12.41 -17.70
N PRO A 18 9.66 13.13 -18.32
CA PRO A 18 9.69 13.34 -19.76
C PRO A 18 9.76 12.05 -20.59
N PRO A 19 9.45 12.11 -21.88
CA PRO A 19 9.60 10.98 -22.80
C PRO A 19 11.04 10.53 -22.83
N LEU A 20 11.28 9.35 -22.28
CA LEU A 20 12.59 8.73 -22.22
C LEU A 20 12.46 7.29 -22.70
N HIS A 21 13.14 7.01 -23.81
CA HIS A 21 13.19 5.70 -24.44
C HIS A 21 14.64 5.38 -24.76
N ASP A 22 15.14 4.28 -24.21
CA ASP A 22 16.50 3.80 -24.43
C ASP A 22 16.47 2.28 -24.58
N ASP A 23 17.20 1.76 -25.56
CA ASP A 23 17.30 0.33 -25.91
C ASP A 23 15.95 -0.43 -25.93
N GLY A 24 14.90 0.16 -26.51
CA GLY A 24 13.57 -0.47 -26.59
C GLY A 24 12.72 -0.36 -25.32
N VAL A 25 13.23 0.27 -24.26
CA VAL A 25 12.57 0.40 -22.95
C VAL A 25 12.06 1.82 -22.74
N TRP A 26 10.81 1.93 -22.29
CA TRP A 26 10.17 3.21 -21.95
C TRP A 26 10.30 3.48 -20.43
N PHE A 27 10.97 4.57 -20.09
CA PHE A 27 11.17 5.02 -18.71
C PHE A 27 10.30 6.22 -18.33
N GLY A 28 9.74 6.90 -19.34
CA GLY A 28 8.90 8.09 -19.20
C GLY A 28 7.53 7.81 -18.55
N LEU A 29 6.97 8.83 -17.92
CA LEU A 29 5.54 8.84 -17.57
C LEU A 29 4.67 9.36 -18.71
N PHE A 30 5.26 10.08 -19.66
CA PHE A 30 4.59 10.68 -20.81
C PHE A 30 5.25 10.30 -22.13
N ASP A 31 4.47 10.27 -23.20
CA ASP A 31 4.97 10.22 -24.57
C ASP A 31 5.35 11.61 -25.11
N ARG A 32 5.86 11.65 -26.35
CA ARG A 32 6.35 12.89 -26.99
C ARG A 32 5.29 13.96 -27.20
N ASP A 33 4.01 13.58 -27.23
CA ASP A 33 2.88 14.49 -27.38
C ASP A 33 2.29 14.86 -26.00
N PHE A 34 3.00 14.54 -24.91
CA PHE A 34 2.57 14.67 -23.51
C PHE A 34 1.33 13.83 -23.16
N GLY A 35 1.06 12.77 -23.94
CA GLY A 35 0.07 11.74 -23.59
C GLY A 35 0.56 10.91 -22.40
N PRO A 36 -0.29 10.57 -21.41
CA PRO A 36 0.11 9.76 -20.28
C PRO A 36 0.32 8.30 -20.69
N LEU A 37 1.47 7.75 -20.34
CA LEU A 37 1.75 6.33 -20.46
C LEU A 37 1.14 5.56 -19.28
N PRO A 38 0.98 4.22 -19.37
CA PRO A 38 0.36 3.42 -18.29
C PRO A 38 1.02 3.62 -16.91
N ALA A 39 2.33 3.86 -16.88
CA ALA A 39 3.06 4.16 -15.66
C ALA A 39 2.49 5.41 -14.94
N TYR A 40 2.12 6.46 -15.67
CA TYR A 40 1.50 7.64 -15.07
C TYR A 40 0.23 7.29 -14.31
N SER A 41 -0.68 6.53 -14.93
CA SER A 41 -1.93 6.12 -14.29
C SER A 41 -1.70 5.22 -13.08
N ALA A 42 -0.75 4.28 -13.15
CA ALA A 42 -0.39 3.44 -12.02
C ALA A 42 0.18 4.25 -10.85
N PHE A 43 1.00 5.27 -11.14
CA PHE A 43 1.53 6.19 -10.14
C PHE A 43 0.43 7.06 -9.51
N ALA A 44 -0.45 7.63 -10.33
CA ALA A 44 -1.57 8.42 -9.85
C ALA A 44 -2.48 7.58 -8.94
N ALA A 45 -2.79 6.34 -9.33
CA ALA A 45 -3.55 5.41 -8.52
C ALA A 45 -2.84 5.08 -7.19
N LEU A 46 -1.55 4.72 -7.24
CA LEU A 46 -0.74 4.46 -6.04
C LEU A 46 -0.83 5.63 -5.05
N THR A 47 -0.60 6.86 -5.52
CA THR A 47 -0.63 8.05 -4.65
C THR A 47 -2.05 8.36 -4.15
N SER A 48 -3.06 8.18 -4.99
CA SER A 48 -4.46 8.42 -4.61
C SER A 48 -4.95 7.43 -3.55
N VAL A 49 -4.49 6.18 -3.62
CA VAL A 49 -4.94 5.12 -2.71
C VAL A 49 -4.17 5.14 -1.40
N LEU A 50 -2.85 5.38 -1.44
CA LEU A 50 -2.02 5.38 -0.23
C LEU A 50 -2.13 6.64 0.63
N GLY A 51 -2.57 7.77 0.06
CA GLY A 51 -2.65 9.04 0.80
C GLY A 51 -1.29 9.46 1.37
N ALA A 52 -1.25 9.78 2.67
CA ALA A 52 -0.02 10.14 3.38
C ALA A 52 0.99 8.97 3.49
N ALA A 53 0.52 7.73 3.30
CA ALA A 53 1.33 6.52 3.23
C ALA A 53 2.27 6.30 4.44
N HIS A 54 1.80 6.58 5.66
CA HIS A 54 2.60 6.33 6.86
C HIS A 54 2.74 4.83 7.09
N PHE A 55 3.97 4.32 7.06
CA PHE A 55 4.20 2.88 7.21
C PHE A 55 3.84 2.39 8.61
N VAL A 56 3.06 1.31 8.68
CA VAL A 56 2.58 0.70 9.92
C VAL A 56 3.36 -0.55 10.26
N GLY A 57 3.63 -1.35 9.23
CA GLY A 57 4.34 -2.62 9.39
C GLY A 57 4.06 -3.61 8.26
N PRO A 58 4.79 -4.75 8.23
CA PRO A 58 4.48 -5.86 7.34
C PRO A 58 3.18 -6.56 7.75
N VAL A 59 2.46 -7.09 6.75
CA VAL A 59 1.31 -7.97 6.99
C VAL A 59 1.82 -9.29 7.58
N ARG A 60 1.23 -9.72 8.69
CA ARG A 60 1.60 -10.97 9.36
C ARG A 60 0.81 -12.14 8.79
N GLN A 61 1.35 -13.36 8.95
CA GLN A 61 0.67 -14.61 8.61
C GLN A 61 0.24 -14.73 7.13
N LEU A 62 1.01 -14.14 6.22
CA LEU A 62 0.79 -14.29 4.79
C LEU A 62 1.18 -15.69 4.31
N PRO A 63 0.52 -16.22 3.26
CA PRO A 63 0.98 -17.43 2.58
C PRO A 63 2.42 -17.29 2.07
N ALA A 64 3.13 -18.42 1.97
CA ALA A 64 4.51 -18.43 1.48
C ALA A 64 4.61 -17.77 0.09
N GLY A 65 5.59 -16.88 -0.08
CA GLY A 65 5.83 -16.15 -1.33
C GLY A 65 4.95 -14.92 -1.55
N VAL A 66 4.01 -14.63 -0.65
CA VAL A 66 3.25 -13.38 -0.66
C VAL A 66 3.97 -12.35 0.21
N ARG A 67 4.03 -11.12 -0.29
CA ARG A 67 4.54 -9.97 0.44
C ARG A 67 3.43 -8.97 0.66
N GLY A 68 3.49 -8.27 1.78
CA GLY A 68 2.54 -7.23 2.05
C GLY A 68 2.96 -6.25 3.13
N PHE A 69 2.49 -5.03 2.97
CA PHE A 69 2.71 -3.91 3.87
C PHE A 69 1.40 -3.20 4.18
N VAL A 70 1.30 -2.67 5.39
CA VAL A 70 0.17 -1.86 5.83
C VAL A 70 0.64 -0.41 5.97
N PHE A 71 -0.15 0.50 5.42
CA PHE A 71 0.04 1.95 5.52
C PHE A 71 -1.20 2.58 6.16
N ASP A 72 -1.01 3.69 6.87
CA ASP A 72 -2.05 4.62 7.28
C ASP A 72 -2.12 5.74 6.24
N ASP A 73 -3.33 6.04 5.75
CA ASP A 73 -3.53 7.02 4.68
C ASP A 73 -3.55 8.47 5.20
N GLY A 74 -3.55 8.68 6.51
CA GLY A 74 -3.68 9.99 7.16
C GLY A 74 -5.11 10.50 7.29
N CYS A 75 -6.11 9.74 6.79
CA CYS A 75 -7.52 10.10 6.79
C CYS A 75 -8.38 9.09 7.58
N GLY A 76 -7.75 8.24 8.40
CA GLY A 76 -8.43 7.25 9.24
C GLY A 76 -8.64 5.90 8.59
N GLN A 77 -7.99 5.63 7.44
CA GLN A 77 -8.03 4.34 6.78
C GLN A 77 -6.66 3.64 6.84
N ARG A 78 -6.69 2.32 6.69
CA ARG A 78 -5.51 1.50 6.46
C ARG A 78 -5.51 0.98 5.03
N VAL A 79 -4.35 0.98 4.41
CA VAL A 79 -4.13 0.45 3.07
C VAL A 79 -3.16 -0.72 3.17
N THR A 80 -3.67 -1.91 2.87
CA THR A 80 -2.86 -3.12 2.78
C THR A 80 -2.46 -3.34 1.32
N VAL A 81 -1.16 -3.31 1.04
CA VAL A 81 -0.61 -3.59 -0.29
C VAL A 81 -0.11 -5.03 -0.33
N LEU A 82 -0.53 -5.81 -1.33
CA LEU A 82 -0.19 -7.23 -1.47
C LEU A 82 0.33 -7.54 -2.87
N TRP A 83 1.39 -8.33 -2.97
CA TRP A 83 1.90 -8.87 -4.24
C TRP A 83 2.62 -10.20 -4.02
N ALA A 84 2.79 -10.97 -5.08
CA ALA A 84 3.44 -12.27 -5.05
C ALA A 84 3.96 -12.65 -6.44
N ALA A 85 5.09 -13.35 -6.54
CA ALA A 85 5.59 -13.82 -7.85
C ALA A 85 4.61 -14.77 -8.57
N ARG A 86 3.78 -15.48 -7.81
CA ARG A 86 2.75 -16.40 -8.31
C ARG A 86 1.38 -16.02 -7.75
N ARG A 87 0.33 -16.17 -8.57
CA ARG A 87 -1.06 -15.89 -8.19
C ARG A 87 -1.41 -16.67 -6.92
N THR A 88 -1.67 -15.96 -5.83
CA THR A 88 -1.94 -16.54 -4.51
C THR A 88 -3.13 -15.85 -3.88
N ARG A 89 -4.10 -16.63 -3.39
CA ARG A 89 -5.29 -16.09 -2.73
C ARG A 89 -4.95 -15.73 -1.28
N VAL A 90 -5.31 -14.52 -0.86
CA VAL A 90 -5.03 -13.97 0.47
C VAL A 90 -6.33 -13.48 1.07
N ALA A 91 -6.70 -14.01 2.24
CA ALA A 91 -7.85 -13.51 2.99
C ALA A 91 -7.53 -12.13 3.58
N VAL A 92 -8.32 -11.13 3.21
CA VAL A 92 -8.18 -9.75 3.67
C VAL A 92 -9.51 -9.03 3.47
N SER A 93 -9.91 -8.21 4.45
CA SER A 93 -11.16 -7.47 4.41
C SER A 93 -10.93 -6.03 3.97
N GLY A 94 -11.82 -5.51 3.15
CA GLY A 94 -11.78 -4.12 2.69
C GLY A 94 -12.24 -3.99 1.25
N VAL A 95 -12.08 -2.78 0.69
CA VAL A 95 -12.31 -2.52 -0.73
C VAL A 95 -10.98 -2.67 -1.47
N ALA A 96 -10.94 -3.58 -2.44
CA ALA A 96 -9.75 -3.87 -3.22
C ALA A 96 -9.67 -3.07 -4.51
N TYR A 97 -8.47 -2.65 -4.89
CA TYR A 97 -8.14 -1.91 -6.10
C TYR A 97 -6.93 -2.54 -6.79
N ASP A 98 -6.95 -2.57 -8.12
CA ASP A 98 -5.80 -3.02 -8.92
C ASP A 98 -4.70 -1.93 -9.03
N ILE A 99 -3.60 -2.27 -9.70
CA ILE A 99 -2.48 -1.34 -9.93
C ILE A 99 -2.90 -0.04 -10.63
N MET A 100 -3.98 -0.08 -11.40
CA MET A 100 -4.52 1.07 -12.15
C MET A 100 -5.58 1.84 -11.35
N GLY A 101 -5.81 1.48 -10.07
CA GLY A 101 -6.78 2.15 -9.20
C GLY A 101 -8.24 1.76 -9.47
N ARG A 102 -8.49 0.72 -10.28
CA ARG A 102 -9.85 0.25 -10.54
C ARG A 102 -10.29 -0.65 -9.39
N ARG A 103 -11.52 -0.44 -8.90
CA ARG A 103 -12.11 -1.28 -7.86
C ARG A 103 -12.31 -2.71 -8.39
N ILE A 104 -11.88 -3.69 -7.61
CA ILE A 104 -12.07 -5.12 -7.90
C ILE A 104 -13.40 -5.55 -7.29
N THR A 105 -14.43 -5.69 -8.13
CA THR A 105 -15.82 -5.97 -7.71
C THR A 105 -16.08 -7.42 -7.32
N GLU A 106 -15.27 -8.37 -7.78
CA GLU A 106 -15.39 -9.80 -7.44
C GLU A 106 -14.50 -10.23 -6.26
N ALA A 107 -13.96 -9.27 -5.51
CA ALA A 107 -13.25 -9.58 -4.28
C ALA A 107 -14.27 -10.12 -3.26
N GLY A 108 -14.36 -11.45 -3.16
CA GLY A 108 -14.96 -12.12 -2.01
C GLY A 108 -14.14 -11.84 -0.74
N PRO A 109 -14.17 -12.68 0.31
CA PRO A 109 -13.36 -12.47 1.52
C PRO A 109 -11.83 -12.56 1.28
N ALA A 110 -11.40 -12.68 0.03
CA ALA A 110 -10.01 -12.81 -0.36
C ALA A 110 -9.70 -12.09 -1.68
N VAL A 111 -8.47 -11.61 -1.79
CA VAL A 111 -7.90 -11.03 -3.02
C VAL A 111 -6.83 -11.96 -3.60
N VAL A 112 -6.50 -11.77 -4.88
CA VAL A 112 -5.40 -12.50 -5.52
C VAL A 112 -4.16 -11.61 -5.55
N ALA A 113 -3.15 -11.97 -4.76
CA ALA A 113 -1.82 -11.39 -4.88
C ALA A 113 -1.13 -11.94 -6.14
N SER A 114 -0.53 -11.07 -6.93
CA SER A 114 0.17 -11.40 -8.18
C SER A 114 1.41 -10.52 -8.34
N PRO A 115 2.18 -10.61 -9.44
CA PRO A 115 3.29 -9.70 -9.65
C PRO A 115 2.85 -8.23 -9.69
N GLU A 116 1.62 -7.97 -10.13
CA GLU A 116 0.98 -6.67 -9.99
C GLU A 116 0.44 -6.50 -8.56
N PRO A 117 0.76 -5.38 -7.88
CA PRO A 117 0.28 -5.10 -6.55
C PRO A 117 -1.24 -4.85 -6.56
N VAL A 118 -1.89 -5.32 -5.50
CA VAL A 118 -3.27 -5.00 -5.16
C VAL A 118 -3.28 -4.16 -3.89
N TYR A 119 -4.16 -3.17 -3.85
CA TYR A 119 -4.37 -2.31 -2.69
C TYR A 119 -5.71 -2.64 -2.04
N VAL A 120 -5.74 -2.86 -0.73
CA VAL A 120 -6.98 -3.14 0.01
C VAL A 120 -7.16 -2.08 1.09
N VAL A 121 -8.22 -1.30 0.95
CA VAL A 121 -8.55 -0.19 1.86
C VAL A 121 -9.57 -0.66 2.89
N SER A 122 -9.26 -0.47 4.17
CA SER A 122 -10.15 -0.75 5.30
C SER A 122 -10.16 0.42 6.27
N ARG A 123 -11.21 0.54 7.08
CA ARG A 123 -11.22 1.52 8.17
C ARG A 123 -10.13 1.17 9.18
N ALA A 124 -9.42 2.17 9.72
CA ALA A 124 -8.56 1.93 10.87
C ALA A 124 -9.42 1.48 12.07
N ALA A 125 -8.99 0.44 12.78
CA ALA A 125 -9.61 0.13 14.06
C ALA A 125 -9.31 1.27 15.02
N ASP A 126 -10.32 1.78 15.72
CA ASP A 126 -10.12 2.83 16.72
C ASP A 126 -9.12 2.32 17.76
N SER A 127 -8.01 3.03 17.93
CA SER A 127 -6.98 2.71 18.92
C SER A 127 -7.42 3.19 20.32
N THR A 128 -8.55 2.71 20.81
CA THR A 128 -9.03 2.96 22.17
C THR A 128 -8.90 1.67 22.97
N GLY A 129 -7.76 1.47 23.63
CA GLY A 129 -7.61 0.32 24.53
C GLY A 129 -6.22 -0.08 25.00
N ARG A 130 -5.18 0.74 24.86
CA ARG A 130 -3.88 0.51 25.51
C ARG A 130 -3.27 1.85 25.90
N ASP A 131 -3.68 2.35 27.06
CA ASP A 131 -2.95 3.29 27.94
C ASP A 131 -3.73 3.62 29.23
N ALA A 132 -4.56 2.69 29.73
CA ALA A 132 -5.35 2.88 30.96
C ALA A 132 -5.06 1.82 32.04
N ASP A 133 -3.87 1.23 32.04
CA ASP A 133 -3.46 0.30 33.12
C ASP A 133 -1.97 0.47 33.51
N ALA A 134 -1.60 1.70 33.85
CA ALA A 134 -0.35 1.99 34.53
C ALA A 134 -0.55 3.18 35.48
N GLY A 135 -1.14 2.94 36.65
CA GLY A 135 -1.27 4.00 37.66
C GLY A 135 -2.17 3.75 38.86
N ALA A 136 -2.25 2.53 39.40
CA ALA A 136 -2.87 2.29 40.70
C ALA A 136 -2.01 1.33 41.54
N GLY A 137 -0.77 1.75 41.82
CA GLY A 137 0.13 1.11 42.78
C GLY A 137 0.08 1.85 44.11
N GLN A 138 -0.52 1.21 45.11
CA GLN A 138 -0.67 1.64 46.50
C GLN A 138 0.67 2.01 47.15
N HIS A 139 0.70 3.13 47.88
CA HIS A 139 1.72 3.43 48.87
C HIS A 139 1.19 3.06 50.27
N PRO A 140 1.80 2.13 51.03
CA PRO A 140 1.44 1.90 52.42
C PRO A 140 2.09 2.98 53.29
N GLY A 141 1.34 3.45 54.28
CA GLY A 141 1.70 4.59 55.11
C GLY A 141 2.86 4.36 56.08
N ARG A 142 3.39 5.48 56.55
CA ARG A 142 3.67 5.75 57.96
C ARG A 142 3.81 7.24 58.19
#